data_AF-A0A819C9I0-F1
#
_entry.id   AF-A0A819C9I0-F1
#
_cell.length_a   1.000
_cell.length_b   1.000
_cell.length_c   1.000
_cell.angle_alpha   90.00
_cell.angle_beta   90.00
_cell.angle_gamma   90.00
#
_symmetry.space_group_name_H-M   'P 1'
#
loop_
_entity.id
_entity.type
_entity.pdbx_description
1 polymer ?
#
loop_
_entity_poly.entity_id
_entity_poly.type
_entity_poly.pdbx_seq_one_letter_code
_entity_poly.pdbx_strand_id
1 'polypeptide(L)'
;MLIVKLNCTEYRSSVVSNINNLPNMKCFSLECRCSTNQYDTHVLPLLRRMSNLEELSLNIINDKRTSFVDGTQINENILVHMPRLNKFTFYISTETKLNHIVHHLSNHDIQRTFTNIGYQQICCFLNRISNNVICHVFSLPFAFDYLEYIGNRFPSMIFNHVIELAVHDILSFKHEFFMQITRCFPLLKRMRVLNSRPQLQLSHE
;
A
#
# COMPACT_ATOMS: atom_id res chain seq x y z
N MET A 1 -16.52 -4.97 -12.95
CA MET A 1 -15.52 -4.07 -12.34
C MET A 1 -14.41 -3.83 -13.35
N LEU A 2 -14.15 -2.58 -13.74
CA LEU A 2 -13.00 -2.27 -14.61
C LEU A 2 -11.73 -2.23 -13.74
N ILE A 3 -10.70 -2.97 -14.13
CA ILE A 3 -9.41 -2.99 -13.46
C ILE A 3 -8.40 -2.28 -14.36
N VAL A 4 -7.76 -1.25 -13.83
CA VAL A 4 -6.72 -0.49 -14.53
C VAL A 4 -5.42 -0.64 -13.74
N LYS A 5 -4.37 -1.10 -14.41
CA LYS A 5 -3.01 -1.14 -13.86
C LYS A 5 -2.22 0.02 -14.46
N LEU A 6 -1.72 0.89 -13.61
CA LEU A 6 -0.90 2.04 -13.96
C LEU A 6 0.52 1.86 -13.44
N ASN A 7 1.49 1.84 -14.33
CA ASN A 7 2.87 2.04 -13.95
C ASN A 7 3.25 3.50 -14.26
N CYS A 8 3.24 4.36 -13.25
CA CYS A 8 3.48 5.79 -13.47
C CYS A 8 4.94 6.14 -13.79
N THR A 9 5.87 5.18 -13.69
CA THR A 9 7.25 5.35 -14.15
C THR A 9 7.37 5.38 -15.69
N GLU A 10 6.38 4.83 -16.39
CA GLU A 10 6.34 4.72 -17.86
C GLU A 10 5.11 5.46 -18.42
N TYR A 11 4.90 6.73 -18.06
CA TYR A 11 3.74 7.51 -18.52
C TYR A 11 3.76 7.76 -20.05
N ARG A 12 3.59 6.71 -20.84
CA ARG A 12 3.25 6.69 -22.26
C ARG A 12 1.78 6.28 -22.38
N SER A 13 0.91 7.28 -22.31
CA SER A 13 -0.38 7.43 -23.02
C SER A 13 -1.41 6.27 -23.08
N SER A 14 -1.24 5.10 -22.46
CA SER A 14 -2.18 3.98 -22.63
C SER A 14 -3.45 4.09 -21.77
N VAL A 15 -3.50 5.01 -20.81
CA VAL A 15 -4.68 5.28 -19.95
C VAL A 15 -5.73 6.16 -20.65
N VAL A 16 -5.38 6.74 -21.80
CA VAL A 16 -6.13 7.85 -22.39
C VAL A 16 -7.31 7.41 -23.27
N SER A 17 -7.41 6.13 -23.64
CA SER A 17 -8.39 5.69 -24.65
C SER A 17 -9.82 5.44 -24.14
N ASN A 18 -10.09 5.41 -22.83
CA ASN A 18 -11.43 5.14 -22.27
C ASN A 18 -11.99 6.27 -21.38
N ILE A 19 -11.48 7.49 -21.53
CA ILE A 19 -11.77 8.64 -20.66
C ILE A 19 -13.26 9.09 -20.68
N ASN A 20 -14.00 8.83 -21.76
CA ASN A 20 -15.33 9.40 -21.95
C ASN A 20 -16.42 8.78 -21.06
N ASN A 21 -16.21 7.56 -20.54
CA ASN A 21 -17.21 6.86 -19.70
C ASN A 21 -16.92 6.91 -18.20
N LEU A 22 -15.79 7.49 -17.78
CA LEU A 22 -15.36 7.56 -16.38
C LEU A 22 -16.43 8.14 -15.43
N PRO A 23 -17.18 9.20 -15.79
CA PRO A 23 -18.19 9.75 -14.89
C PRO A 23 -19.37 8.81 -14.62
N ASN A 24 -19.62 7.81 -15.47
CA ASN A 24 -20.75 6.89 -15.32
C ASN A 24 -20.36 5.55 -14.66
N MET A 25 -19.10 5.40 -14.29
CA MET A 25 -18.61 4.16 -13.69
C MET A 25 -19.10 4.01 -12.25
N LYS A 26 -19.63 2.82 -11.94
CA LYS A 26 -20.02 2.42 -10.58
C LYS A 26 -18.92 1.66 -9.83
N CYS A 27 -18.08 0.91 -10.53
CA CYS A 27 -17.05 0.09 -9.91
C CYS A 27 -15.71 0.28 -10.62
N PHE A 28 -14.66 0.59 -9.85
CA PHE A 28 -13.32 0.81 -10.39
C PHE A 28 -12.26 0.19 -9.49
N SER A 29 -11.25 -0.40 -10.10
CA SER A 29 -10.06 -0.87 -9.42
C SER A 29 -8.82 -0.27 -10.08
N LEU A 30 -7.94 0.28 -9.26
CA LEU A 30 -6.68 0.87 -9.68
C LEU A 30 -5.52 0.25 -8.91
N GLU A 31 -4.55 -0.24 -9.67
CA GLU A 31 -3.24 -0.62 -9.18
C GLU A 31 -2.22 0.41 -9.68
N CYS A 32 -1.57 1.17 -8.79
CA CYS A 32 -0.53 2.13 -9.16
C CYS A 32 0.76 1.86 -8.42
N ARG A 33 1.86 1.85 -9.16
CA ARG A 33 3.18 2.14 -8.62
C ARG A 33 3.60 3.51 -9.10
N CYS A 34 3.77 4.43 -8.16
CA CYS A 34 4.01 5.83 -8.44
C CYS A 34 5.25 6.31 -7.66
N SER A 35 6.06 7.16 -8.26
CA SER A 35 7.23 7.78 -7.62
C SER A 35 6.96 9.25 -7.31
N THR A 36 7.43 9.77 -6.19
CA THR A 36 7.34 11.18 -5.79
C THR A 36 5.88 11.71 -5.78
N ASN A 37 5.59 12.82 -6.47
CA ASN A 37 4.30 13.51 -6.47
C ASN A 37 3.32 12.93 -7.51
N GLN A 38 3.65 11.81 -8.17
CA GLN A 38 2.83 11.22 -9.24
C GLN A 38 1.42 10.80 -8.76
N TYR A 39 1.31 10.41 -7.49
CA TYR A 39 0.02 10.18 -6.86
C TYR A 39 -0.86 11.44 -6.94
N ASP A 40 -0.30 12.59 -6.58
CA ASP A 40 -1.05 13.85 -6.55
C ASP A 40 -1.34 14.40 -7.95
N THR A 41 -0.42 14.20 -8.90
CA THR A 41 -0.54 14.76 -10.27
C THR A 41 -1.33 13.89 -11.24
N HIS A 42 -1.41 12.57 -11.01
CA HIS A 42 -2.03 11.64 -11.97
C HIS A 42 -3.16 10.81 -11.36
N VAL A 43 -2.96 10.25 -10.17
CA VAL A 43 -3.95 9.37 -9.54
C VAL A 43 -5.13 10.20 -9.00
N LEU A 44 -4.87 11.23 -8.20
CA LEU A 44 -5.94 12.06 -7.62
C LEU A 44 -6.83 12.72 -8.67
N PRO A 45 -6.31 13.37 -9.73
CA PRO A 45 -7.16 14.00 -10.75
C PRO A 45 -8.01 12.97 -11.51
N LEU A 46 -7.49 11.76 -11.74
CA LEU A 46 -8.26 10.68 -12.35
C LEU A 46 -9.44 10.26 -11.46
N LEU A 47 -9.16 9.98 -10.18
CA LEU A 47 -10.17 9.54 -9.22
C LEU A 47 -11.26 10.59 -9.01
N ARG A 48 -10.89 11.88 -8.90
CA ARG A 48 -11.84 13.00 -8.74
C ARG A 48 -12.86 13.13 -9.87
N ARG A 49 -12.58 12.58 -11.06
CA ARG A 49 -13.52 12.59 -12.19
C ARG A 49 -14.58 11.49 -12.13
N MET A 50 -14.46 10.55 -11.19
CA MET A 50 -15.34 9.39 -11.05
C MET A 50 -16.31 9.56 -9.87
N SER A 51 -17.03 10.69 -9.83
CA SER A 51 -17.90 11.06 -8.70
C SER A 51 -19.10 10.13 -8.45
N ASN A 52 -19.44 9.28 -9.43
CA ASN A 52 -20.54 8.33 -9.34
C ASN A 52 -20.11 6.92 -8.90
N LEU A 53 -18.84 6.72 -8.52
CA LEU A 53 -18.37 5.43 -8.03
C LEU A 53 -19.13 5.02 -6.77
N GLU A 54 -19.56 3.77 -6.77
CA GLU A 54 -20.16 3.05 -5.65
C GLU A 54 -19.12 2.14 -5.00
N GLU A 55 -18.27 1.50 -5.81
CA GLU A 55 -17.16 0.63 -5.35
C GLU A 55 -15.80 1.09 -5.90
N LEU A 56 -14.82 1.21 -5.01
CA LEU A 56 -13.44 1.54 -5.35
C LEU A 56 -12.46 0.58 -4.67
N SER A 57 -11.55 0.00 -5.46
CA SER A 57 -10.41 -0.77 -4.98
C SER A 57 -9.10 -0.10 -5.36
N LEU A 58 -8.31 0.36 -4.38
CA LEU A 58 -7.02 1.03 -4.61
C LEU A 58 -5.85 0.23 -4.07
N ASN A 59 -4.92 -0.15 -4.94
CA ASN A 59 -3.62 -0.66 -4.53
C ASN A 59 -2.54 0.34 -5.00
N ILE A 60 -1.89 1.01 -4.07
CA ILE A 60 -0.97 2.10 -4.38
C ILE A 60 0.35 1.87 -3.65
N ILE A 61 1.44 1.90 -4.41
CA ILE A 61 2.81 1.93 -3.89
C ILE A 61 3.43 3.26 -4.28
N ASN A 62 3.71 4.09 -3.28
CA ASN A 62 4.28 5.41 -3.43
C ASN A 62 5.74 5.42 -2.95
N ASP A 63 6.66 5.47 -3.90
CA ASP A 63 8.09 5.52 -3.61
C ASP A 63 8.56 6.98 -3.46
N LYS A 64 9.41 7.27 -2.47
CA LYS A 64 10.07 8.59 -2.29
C LYS A 64 9.12 9.78 -2.08
N ARG A 65 8.02 9.60 -1.34
CA ARG A 65 7.15 10.71 -0.93
C ARG A 65 7.75 11.45 0.27
N THR A 66 7.41 12.72 0.47
CA THR A 66 7.87 13.50 1.63
C THR A 66 7.02 13.27 2.89
N SER A 67 5.76 12.86 2.74
CA SER A 67 4.82 12.57 3.81
C SER A 67 4.07 11.26 3.56
N PHE A 68 3.51 10.67 4.62
CA PHE A 68 2.65 9.49 4.49
C PHE A 68 1.25 9.87 4.01
N VAL A 69 0.58 8.93 3.35
CA VAL A 69 -0.86 9.02 3.07
C VAL A 69 -1.62 8.52 4.30
N ASP A 70 -2.30 9.44 4.99
CA ASP A 70 -3.05 9.19 6.20
C ASP A 70 -4.56 9.34 5.98
N GLY A 71 -5.35 9.13 7.04
CA GLY A 71 -6.81 9.22 6.95
C GLY A 71 -7.29 10.61 6.52
N THR A 72 -6.65 11.67 7.00
CA THR A 72 -6.96 13.05 6.61
C THR A 72 -6.79 13.24 5.10
N GLN A 73 -5.65 12.84 4.55
CA GLN A 73 -5.39 12.93 3.11
C GLN A 73 -6.35 12.06 2.28
N ILE A 74 -6.71 10.87 2.74
CA ILE A 74 -7.69 10.02 2.06
C ILE A 74 -9.07 10.68 2.03
N ASN A 75 -9.49 11.27 3.15
CA ASN A 75 -10.76 11.97 3.23
C ASN A 75 -10.81 13.17 2.26
N GLU A 76 -9.83 14.06 2.37
CA GLU A 76 -9.77 15.29 1.58
C GLU A 76 -9.61 15.02 0.08
N ASN A 77 -8.82 14.01 -0.29
CA ASN A 77 -8.45 13.80 -1.70
C ASN A 77 -9.31 12.79 -2.44
N ILE A 78 -10.02 11.90 -1.74
CA ILE A 78 -10.81 10.82 -2.35
C ILE A 78 -12.25 10.87 -1.86
N LEU A 79 -12.48 10.70 -0.56
CA LEU A 79 -13.82 10.41 -0.04
C LEU A 79 -14.79 11.58 -0.23
N VAL A 80 -14.35 12.82 0.02
CA VAL A 80 -15.17 14.02 -0.17
C VAL A 80 -15.62 14.19 -1.63
N HIS A 81 -14.87 13.65 -2.59
CA HIS A 81 -15.18 13.72 -4.02
C HIS A 81 -16.03 12.55 -4.55
N MET A 82 -16.31 11.55 -3.71
CA MET A 82 -17.04 10.34 -4.10
C MET A 82 -18.24 10.10 -3.15
N PRO A 83 -19.26 10.96 -3.17
CA PRO A 83 -20.38 10.88 -2.22
C PRO A 83 -21.24 9.62 -2.34
N ARG A 84 -21.11 8.87 -3.44
CA ARG A 84 -21.83 7.60 -3.68
C ARG A 84 -21.03 6.36 -3.27
N LEU A 85 -19.78 6.54 -2.83
CA LEU A 85 -18.89 5.44 -2.51
C LEU A 85 -19.39 4.72 -1.26
N ASN A 86 -19.90 3.51 -1.44
CA ASN A 86 -20.39 2.66 -0.36
C ASN A 86 -19.37 1.60 0.05
N LYS A 87 -18.42 1.28 -0.83
CA LYS A 87 -17.39 0.28 -0.58
C LYS A 87 -16.05 0.79 -1.06
N PHE A 88 -15.14 0.93 -0.11
CA PHE A 88 -13.78 1.36 -0.36
C PHE A 88 -12.78 0.35 0.21
N THR A 89 -12.10 -0.35 -0.68
CA THR A 89 -11.04 -1.32 -0.35
C THR A 89 -9.71 -0.73 -0.77
N PHE A 90 -8.73 -0.73 0.11
CA PHE A 90 -7.44 -0.14 -0.24
C PHE A 90 -6.25 -0.81 0.44
N TYR A 91 -5.10 -0.73 -0.23
CA TYR A 91 -3.77 -0.93 0.32
C TYR A 91 -2.89 0.19 -0.24
N ILE A 92 -2.30 0.96 0.66
CA ILE A 92 -1.42 2.08 0.31
C ILE A 92 -0.12 1.88 1.06
N SER A 93 0.95 1.73 0.31
CA SER A 93 2.32 1.77 0.81
C SER A 93 2.93 3.13 0.47
N THR A 94 3.59 3.76 1.43
CA THR A 94 4.33 5.00 1.19
C THR A 94 5.71 4.91 1.80
N GLU A 95 6.73 5.01 0.96
CA GLU A 95 8.13 5.10 1.35
C GLU A 95 8.54 6.59 1.47
N THR A 96 9.08 6.96 2.62
CA THR A 96 9.69 8.28 2.86
C THR A 96 11.04 8.14 3.55
N LYS A 97 11.90 9.15 3.43
CA LYS A 97 13.18 9.16 4.14
C LYS A 97 12.97 9.45 5.62
N LEU A 98 13.73 8.78 6.48
CA LEU A 98 13.63 8.87 7.94
C LEU A 98 13.78 10.31 8.46
N ASN A 99 14.61 11.14 7.82
CA ASN A 99 14.83 12.54 8.18
C ASN A 99 13.64 13.46 7.87
N HIS A 100 12.65 13.00 7.10
CA HIS A 100 11.41 13.73 6.82
C HIS A 100 10.28 13.36 7.77
N ILE A 101 10.50 12.42 8.70
CA ILE A 101 9.46 11.91 9.59
C ILE A 101 9.66 12.49 10.98
N VAL A 102 8.56 12.82 11.64
CA VAL A 102 8.53 13.09 13.07
C VAL A 102 9.04 11.86 13.81
N HIS A 103 10.12 11.98 14.59
CA HIS A 103 10.87 10.88 15.24
C HIS A 103 10.04 9.92 16.11
N HIS A 104 8.73 10.17 16.30
CA HIS A 104 7.82 9.41 17.15
C HIS A 104 6.58 8.86 16.46
N LEU A 105 6.47 8.92 15.12
CA LEU A 105 5.28 8.37 14.46
C LEU A 105 5.12 6.88 14.76
N SER A 106 3.97 6.52 15.35
CA SER A 106 3.60 5.16 15.67
C SER A 106 2.46 4.65 14.77
N ASN A 107 2.25 3.33 14.73
CA ASN A 107 1.08 2.75 14.07
C ASN A 107 -0.23 3.30 14.66
N HIS A 108 -0.26 3.58 15.96
CA HIS A 108 -1.42 4.14 16.63
C HIS A 108 -1.74 5.56 16.10
N ASP A 109 -0.72 6.38 15.85
CA ASP A 109 -0.93 7.73 15.33
C ASP A 109 -1.51 7.69 13.92
N ILE A 110 -1.00 6.80 13.06
CA ILE A 110 -1.56 6.58 11.72
C ILE A 110 -3.00 6.08 11.83
N GLN A 111 -3.26 5.05 12.64
CA GLN A 111 -4.60 4.50 12.81
C GLN A 111 -5.60 5.54 13.31
N ARG A 112 -5.17 6.42 14.23
CA ARG A 112 -6.00 7.52 14.76
C ARG A 112 -6.51 8.44 13.64
N THR A 113 -5.69 8.74 12.63
CA THR A 113 -6.11 9.60 11.51
C THR A 113 -7.29 9.00 10.73
N PHE A 114 -7.35 7.67 10.57
CA PHE A 114 -8.46 6.98 9.90
C PHE A 114 -9.69 6.87 10.80
N THR A 115 -9.51 6.58 12.09
CA THR A 115 -10.65 6.51 13.01
C THR A 115 -11.34 7.87 13.17
N ASN A 116 -10.58 8.97 13.10
CA ASN A 116 -11.12 10.33 13.19
C ASN A 116 -12.08 10.69 12.05
N ILE A 117 -11.94 10.04 10.89
CA ILE A 117 -12.84 10.20 9.73
C ILE A 117 -13.90 9.10 9.65
N GLY A 118 -14.07 8.31 10.71
CA GLY A 118 -15.05 7.21 10.78
C GLY A 118 -14.59 5.90 10.13
N TYR A 119 -13.37 5.79 9.62
CA TYR A 119 -12.82 4.56 9.03
C TYR A 119 -12.17 3.69 10.10
N GLN A 120 -12.93 2.72 10.63
CA GLN A 120 -12.49 1.85 11.72
C GLN A 120 -11.85 0.53 11.25
N GLN A 121 -12.23 0.03 10.07
CA GLN A 121 -11.80 -1.28 9.56
C GLN A 121 -10.49 -1.16 8.77
N ILE A 122 -9.43 -0.73 9.44
CA ILE A 122 -8.10 -0.56 8.85
C ILE A 122 -7.02 -1.18 9.72
N CYS A 123 -5.93 -1.60 9.09
CA CYS A 123 -4.71 -1.98 9.76
C CYS A 123 -3.53 -1.21 9.15
N CYS A 124 -2.50 -0.98 9.94
CA CYS A 124 -1.29 -0.34 9.47
C CYS A 124 -0.05 -0.89 10.18
N PHE A 125 1.08 -0.79 9.50
CA PHE A 125 2.38 -1.08 10.10
C PHE A 125 3.48 -0.28 9.42
N LEU A 126 4.52 0.01 10.20
CA LEU A 126 5.71 0.72 9.78
C LEU A 126 6.90 -0.25 9.65
N ASN A 127 7.54 -0.23 8.49
CA ASN A 127 8.82 -0.88 8.25
C ASN A 127 9.92 0.16 8.17
N ARG A 128 11.02 -0.05 8.91
CA ARG A 128 12.21 0.80 8.82
C ARG A 128 13.28 0.04 8.06
N ILE A 129 13.58 0.47 6.84
CA ILE A 129 14.55 -0.18 5.95
C ILE A 129 15.59 0.87 5.56
N SER A 130 16.81 0.68 6.04
CA SER A 130 17.93 1.62 5.89
C SER A 130 17.55 3.03 6.36
N ASN A 131 17.64 4.01 5.46
CA ASN A 131 17.33 5.42 5.76
C ASN A 131 15.87 5.76 5.41
N ASN A 132 15.05 4.76 5.10
CA ASN A 132 13.67 4.93 4.71
C ASN A 132 12.74 4.28 5.74
N VAL A 133 11.52 4.82 5.80
CA VAL A 133 10.40 4.20 6.50
C VAL A 133 9.29 4.02 5.50
N ILE A 134 8.75 2.82 5.48
CA ILE A 134 7.62 2.44 4.67
C ILE A 134 6.41 2.31 5.59
N CYS A 135 5.42 3.14 5.35
CA CYS A 135 4.12 3.03 5.99
C CYS A 135 3.20 2.21 5.09
N HIS A 136 2.68 1.11 5.62
CA HIS A 136 1.63 0.33 4.98
C HIS A 136 0.32 0.59 5.72
N VAL A 137 -0.73 0.95 4.98
CA VAL A 137 -2.08 1.10 5.51
C VAL A 137 -3.09 0.46 4.58
N PHE A 138 -4.05 -0.28 5.12
CA PHE A 138 -5.00 -1.02 4.31
C PHE A 138 -6.33 -1.27 5.02
N SER A 139 -7.38 -1.45 4.23
CA SER A 139 -8.70 -1.88 4.70
C SER A 139 -8.70 -3.35 5.11
N LEU A 140 -9.52 -3.68 6.11
CA LEU A 140 -9.78 -5.04 6.55
C LEU A 140 -11.13 -5.56 6.01
N PRO A 141 -11.23 -6.85 5.63
CA PRO A 141 -10.13 -7.81 5.47
C PRO A 141 -9.19 -7.42 4.30
N PHE A 142 -7.92 -7.83 4.38
CA PHE A 142 -6.98 -7.60 3.29
C PHE A 142 -7.41 -8.37 2.03
N ALA A 143 -7.55 -7.66 0.90
CA ALA A 143 -8.22 -8.19 -0.30
C ALA A 143 -7.31 -8.30 -1.54
N PHE A 144 -6.03 -7.96 -1.43
CA PHE A 144 -5.10 -7.98 -2.58
C PHE A 144 -4.33 -9.29 -2.65
N ASP A 145 -3.90 -9.63 -3.86
CA ASP A 145 -3.21 -10.88 -4.19
C ASP A 145 -1.69 -10.79 -4.05
N TYR A 146 -1.15 -9.57 -3.93
CA TYR A 146 0.25 -9.32 -3.68
C TYR A 146 0.48 -8.39 -2.48
N LEU A 147 1.63 -8.57 -1.83
CA LEU A 147 2.11 -7.67 -0.78
C LEU A 147 3.62 -7.52 -0.91
N GLU A 148 4.12 -6.29 -0.89
CA GLU A 148 5.53 -6.01 -1.15
C GLU A 148 6.15 -5.05 -0.14
N TYR A 149 7.49 -5.04 -0.13
CA TYR A 149 8.32 -4.23 0.77
C TYR A 149 8.05 -4.47 2.26
N ILE A 150 7.72 -5.71 2.61
CA ILE A 150 7.60 -6.10 4.02
C ILE A 150 8.99 -6.39 4.60
N GLY A 151 9.33 -5.75 5.71
CA GLY A 151 10.53 -6.07 6.50
C GLY A 151 10.30 -7.19 7.52
N ASN A 152 11.21 -7.31 8.50
CA ASN A 152 11.11 -8.30 9.58
C ASN A 152 9.92 -8.11 10.54
N ARG A 153 9.09 -7.07 10.37
CA ARG A 153 7.97 -6.75 11.26
C ARG A 153 6.70 -6.53 10.46
N PHE A 154 5.69 -7.35 10.68
CA PHE A 154 4.36 -7.16 10.11
C PHE A 154 3.30 -7.71 11.08
N PRO A 155 2.03 -7.29 10.95
CA PRO A 155 0.97 -7.73 11.83
C PRO A 155 0.79 -9.25 11.78
N SER A 156 0.63 -9.88 12.94
CA SER A 156 0.31 -11.31 13.06
C SER A 156 -1.16 -11.56 12.71
N MET A 157 -1.51 -11.36 11.45
CA MET A 157 -2.85 -11.60 10.90
C MET A 157 -2.78 -12.52 9.68
N ILE A 158 -3.92 -13.08 9.29
CA ILE A 158 -4.01 -13.96 8.13
C ILE A 158 -4.34 -13.14 6.88
N PHE A 159 -3.45 -13.18 5.90
CA PHE A 159 -3.58 -12.57 4.59
C PHE A 159 -4.10 -13.62 3.59
N ASN A 160 -5.38 -13.95 3.68
CA ASN A 160 -6.01 -15.04 2.92
C ASN A 160 -5.97 -14.90 1.40
N HIS A 161 -5.74 -13.70 0.87
CA HIS A 161 -5.74 -13.45 -0.58
C HIS A 161 -4.33 -13.39 -1.18
N VAL A 162 -3.30 -13.21 -0.36
CA VAL A 162 -1.93 -12.98 -0.84
C VAL A 162 -1.33 -14.28 -1.37
N ILE A 163 -1.04 -14.29 -2.66
CA ILE A 163 -0.34 -15.37 -3.38
C ILE A 163 1.09 -14.98 -3.74
N GLU A 164 1.42 -13.69 -3.73
CA GLU A 164 2.76 -13.17 -4.01
C GLU A 164 3.27 -12.25 -2.91
N LEU A 165 4.46 -12.54 -2.40
CA LEU A 165 5.07 -11.78 -1.32
C LEU A 165 6.49 -11.36 -1.70
N ALA A 166 6.79 -10.06 -1.58
CA ALA A 166 8.15 -9.55 -1.66
C ALA A 166 8.58 -8.98 -0.30
N VAL A 167 9.62 -9.59 0.28
CA VAL A 167 10.19 -9.18 1.57
C VAL A 167 11.56 -8.55 1.35
N HIS A 168 11.81 -7.45 2.04
CA HIS A 168 13.05 -6.69 1.94
C HIS A 168 13.47 -6.17 3.32
N ASP A 169 14.70 -6.47 3.71
CA ASP A 169 15.29 -5.91 4.92
C ASP A 169 16.81 -5.68 4.74
N ILE A 170 17.41 -4.88 5.63
CA ILE A 170 18.86 -4.75 5.73
C ILE A 170 19.43 -6.01 6.38
N LEU A 171 18.77 -6.49 7.43
CA LEU A 171 19.22 -7.64 8.22
C LEU A 171 18.67 -8.92 7.62
N SER A 172 19.43 -10.00 7.77
CA SER A 172 18.97 -11.32 7.32
C SER A 172 17.72 -11.76 8.09
N PHE A 173 16.75 -12.29 7.35
CA PHE A 173 15.56 -12.92 7.91
C PHE A 173 15.95 -14.18 8.70
N LYS A 174 15.45 -14.29 9.94
CA LYS A 174 15.66 -15.45 10.80
C LYS A 174 14.63 -16.55 10.53
N HIS A 175 14.86 -17.74 11.06
CA HIS A 175 13.92 -18.87 10.91
C HIS A 175 12.50 -18.52 11.40
N GLU A 176 12.38 -17.78 12.51
CA GLU A 176 11.10 -17.38 13.11
C GLU A 176 10.28 -16.49 12.17
N PHE A 177 10.94 -15.68 11.34
CA PHE A 177 10.28 -14.88 10.33
C PHE A 177 9.58 -15.77 9.29
N PHE A 178 10.27 -16.78 8.76
CA PHE A 178 9.67 -17.71 7.81
C PHE A 178 8.55 -18.54 8.43
N MET A 179 8.69 -18.92 9.71
CA MET A 179 7.59 -19.54 10.46
C MET A 179 6.38 -18.61 10.57
N GLN A 180 6.59 -17.31 10.81
CA GLN A 180 5.50 -16.33 10.79
C GLN A 180 4.87 -16.20 9.39
N ILE A 181 5.67 -16.20 8.32
CA ILE A 181 5.16 -16.18 6.93
C ILE A 181 4.21 -17.36 6.67
N THR A 182 4.61 -18.58 7.00
CA THR A 182 3.76 -19.77 6.74
C THR A 182 2.40 -19.70 7.46
N ARG A 183 2.33 -19.06 8.63
CA ARG A 183 1.09 -18.87 9.40
C ARG A 183 0.23 -17.74 8.85
N CYS A 184 0.86 -16.65 8.42
CA CYS A 184 0.16 -15.44 7.98
C CYS A 184 -0.28 -15.51 6.51
N PHE A 185 0.37 -16.31 5.66
CA PHE A 185 0.14 -16.33 4.21
C PHE A 185 -0.19 -17.75 3.70
N PRO A 186 -1.38 -18.30 4.04
CA PRO A 186 -1.71 -19.70 3.75
C PRO A 186 -1.82 -20.04 2.26
N LEU A 187 -2.04 -19.05 1.38
CA LEU A 187 -2.14 -19.24 -0.07
C LEU A 187 -0.87 -18.81 -0.83
N LEU A 188 0.24 -18.56 -0.14
CA LEU A 188 1.46 -18.05 -0.77
C LEU A 188 2.02 -19.00 -1.82
N LYS A 189 2.15 -18.52 -3.06
CA LYS A 189 2.71 -19.29 -4.20
C LYS A 189 4.11 -18.82 -4.58
N ARG A 190 4.38 -17.52 -4.46
CA ARG A 190 5.67 -16.91 -4.82
C ARG A 190 6.17 -16.03 -3.69
N MET A 191 7.42 -16.23 -3.28
CA MET A 191 8.11 -15.37 -2.34
C MET A 191 9.42 -14.87 -2.94
N ARG A 192 9.61 -13.55 -2.96
CA ARG A 192 10.88 -12.91 -3.30
C ARG A 192 11.52 -12.38 -2.02
N VAL A 193 12.77 -12.75 -1.79
CA VAL A 193 13.54 -12.31 -0.62
C VAL A 193 14.68 -11.43 -1.10
N LEU A 194 14.76 -10.20 -0.60
CA LEU A 194 15.86 -9.28 -0.83
C LEU A 194 16.51 -8.93 0.51
N ASN A 195 17.83 -9.15 0.62
CA ASN A 195 18.62 -8.74 1.77
C ASN A 195 19.68 -7.74 1.31
N SER A 196 19.74 -6.55 1.91
CA SER A 196 20.76 -5.56 1.53
C SER A 196 22.16 -5.91 2.06
N ARG A 197 22.26 -6.77 3.08
CA ARG A 197 23.54 -7.30 3.58
C ARG A 197 23.61 -8.82 3.43
N PRO A 198 24.80 -9.37 3.12
CA PRO A 198 25.00 -10.81 3.10
C PRO A 198 24.75 -11.41 4.49
N GLN A 199 24.27 -12.65 4.52
CA GLN A 199 24.22 -13.44 5.75
C GLN A 199 25.64 -13.65 6.26
N LEU A 200 25.89 -13.30 7.52
CA LEU A 200 27.12 -13.71 8.18
C LEU A 200 27.08 -15.24 8.26
N GLN A 201 27.99 -15.92 7.57
CA GLN A 201 28.20 -17.34 7.80
C GLN A 201 28.65 -17.49 9.24
N LEU A 202 27.82 -18.14 10.06
CA LEU A 202 28.30 -18.69 11.32
C LEU A 202 29.36 -19.74 10.93
N SER A 203 30.63 -19.42 11.14
CA SER A 203 31.68 -20.43 11.12
C SER A 203 31.28 -21.46 12.16
N HIS A 204 30.99 -22.68 11.71
CA HIS A 204 30.95 -23.84 12.59
C HIS A 204 32.40 -24.06 13.06
N GLU A 205 32.75 -23.48 14.20
CA GLU A 205 33.86 -23.93 15.05
C GLU A 205 33.41 -25.15 15.87
#